data_AF-A0A927F7Y2-F1
#
_entry.id   AF-A0A927F7Y2-F1
#
_cell.length_a   1.000
_cell.length_b   1.000
_cell.length_c   1.000
_cell.angle_alpha   90.00
_cell.angle_beta   90.00
_cell.angle_gamma   90.00
#
_symmetry.space_group_name_H-M   'P 1'
#
loop_
_entity.id
_entity.type
_entity.pdbx_description
1 polymer ?
#
loop_
_entity_poly.entity_id
_entity_poly.type
_entity_poly.pdbx_seq_one_letter_code
_entity_poly.pdbx_strand_id
1 'polypeptide(L)'
;MPNEWETIAIFVLLALMLGSFIWRRIPDEFTALAGFAIVVTTQILPLEASLRAIANPGIAAIAGMLVIGSSLEKAGAIALAKKAFECLPQAKPSYSILGMILVIALVSALLNNTAVVVLLAPVVISYGQHSKLPPGKLLMPLSFAAILGGSCTLIGTSTNLVVSAYGESLGHPPFTFFELSKVGLPLLAISSVYLAFVGQRMLPDNPTPPGLSKVHRIEHVNSKRIAIGFAILCGIVLFSAFELLPIAVSAPAGSLFLIAAKCISPRDALSSLNWRLLLLIASMLGVGAAFQSSGASTIAASSIEYSLSLSPFPEYNGLLTIAIVFVATSLLTEILTNNAAAITMAAIAASLSAQLDLNLKPLLIAIAVAASSSYSTPIGYQTNTYVAHLAGYRFTDFLRVGTPMNVIATIVAVPIIAYFWPLR
;
A
#
# COMPACT_ATOMS: atom_id res chain seq x y z
N MET A 1 6.87 36.23 6.64
CA MET A 1 5.83 35.72 5.71
C MET A 1 6.54 34.95 4.62
N PRO A 2 6.04 33.79 4.20
CA PRO A 2 6.63 33.06 3.07
C PRO A 2 6.67 33.97 1.85
N ASN A 3 7.74 33.92 1.07
CA ASN A 3 7.84 34.76 -0.11
C ASN A 3 6.90 34.21 -1.20
N GLU A 4 6.16 35.07 -1.90
CA GLU A 4 5.22 34.62 -2.96
C GLU A 4 5.90 33.74 -4.02
N TRP A 5 7.17 33.98 -4.30
CA TRP A 5 7.94 33.17 -5.23
C TRP A 5 8.18 31.72 -4.73
N GLU A 6 8.35 31.50 -3.43
CA GLU A 6 8.54 30.16 -2.82
C GLU A 6 7.27 29.32 -3.01
N THR A 7 6.11 29.95 -2.80
CA THR A 7 4.80 29.36 -3.02
C THR A 7 4.61 28.91 -4.47
N ILE A 8 4.88 29.81 -5.42
CA ILE A 8 4.74 29.50 -6.85
C ILE A 8 5.75 28.42 -7.26
N ALA A 9 7.00 28.54 -6.81
CA ALA A 9 8.06 27.59 -7.12
C ALA A 9 7.70 26.18 -6.64
N ILE A 10 7.15 26.02 -5.43
CA ILE A 10 6.78 24.69 -4.95
C ILE A 10 5.58 24.11 -5.71
N PHE A 11 4.59 24.92 -6.10
CA PHE A 11 3.46 24.44 -6.91
C PHE A 11 3.93 23.98 -8.30
N VAL A 12 4.80 24.76 -8.94
CA VAL A 12 5.42 24.39 -10.22
C VAL A 12 6.24 23.11 -10.05
N LEU A 13 7.04 22.99 -9.00
CA LEU A 13 7.84 21.81 -8.73
C LEU A 13 6.95 20.56 -8.55
N LEU A 14 5.91 20.65 -7.74
CA LEU A 14 4.96 19.55 -7.52
C LEU A 14 4.25 19.17 -8.82
N ALA A 15 3.85 20.13 -9.65
CA ALA A 15 3.25 19.88 -10.95
C ALA A 15 4.22 19.17 -11.92
N LEU A 16 5.49 19.57 -11.95
CA LEU A 16 6.54 18.93 -12.75
C LEU A 16 6.83 17.50 -12.25
N MET A 17 6.92 17.31 -10.94
CA MET A 17 7.09 15.98 -10.33
C MET A 17 5.91 15.07 -10.66
N LEU A 18 4.68 15.57 -10.52
CA LEU A 18 3.47 14.84 -10.90
C LEU A 18 3.49 14.48 -12.38
N GLY A 19 3.84 15.42 -13.26
CA GLY A 19 4.01 15.15 -14.70
C GLY A 19 5.05 14.06 -14.99
N SER A 20 6.17 14.07 -14.27
CA SER A 20 7.21 13.03 -14.38
C SER A 20 6.71 11.66 -13.90
N PHE A 21 6.00 11.60 -12.77
CA PHE A 21 5.39 10.35 -12.26
C PHE A 21 4.35 9.78 -13.23
N ILE A 22 3.58 10.63 -13.91
CA ILE A 22 2.61 10.19 -14.94
C ILE A 22 3.34 9.64 -16.17
N TRP A 23 4.38 10.34 -16.65
CA TRP A 23 5.08 9.96 -17.88
C TRP A 23 6.03 8.76 -17.72
N ARG A 24 6.41 8.43 -16.48
CA ARG A 24 7.24 7.27 -16.08
C ARG A 24 8.52 7.07 -16.91
N ARG A 25 9.07 8.15 -17.48
CA ARG A 25 10.38 8.11 -18.18
C ARG A 25 11.56 8.05 -17.21
N ILE A 26 11.39 8.65 -16.04
CA ILE A 26 12.36 8.67 -14.96
C ILE A 26 11.72 7.90 -13.79
N PRO A 27 12.43 6.97 -13.12
CA PRO A 27 11.89 6.31 -11.95
C PRO A 27 11.48 7.30 -10.84
N ASP A 28 10.40 6.98 -10.14
CA ASP A 28 9.77 7.87 -9.16
C ASP A 28 10.75 8.34 -8.08
N GLU A 29 11.61 7.44 -7.59
CA GLU A 29 12.64 7.74 -6.60
C GLU A 29 13.63 8.82 -7.06
N PHE A 30 13.98 8.85 -8.35
CA PHE A 30 14.89 9.87 -8.89
C PHE A 30 14.18 11.20 -9.14
N THR A 31 12.90 11.16 -9.54
CA THR A 31 12.08 12.38 -9.64
C THR A 31 11.93 13.03 -8.27
N ALA A 32 11.64 12.23 -7.23
CA ALA A 32 11.53 12.71 -5.86
C ALA A 32 12.86 13.27 -5.34
N LEU A 33 13.97 12.56 -5.58
CA LEU A 33 15.30 13.00 -5.19
C LEU A 33 15.69 14.32 -5.88
N ALA A 34 15.40 14.45 -7.18
CA ALA A 34 15.63 15.69 -7.92
C ALA A 34 14.78 16.85 -7.37
N GLY A 35 13.50 16.60 -7.08
CA GLY A 35 12.63 17.59 -6.44
C GLY A 35 13.15 18.03 -5.07
N PHE A 36 13.58 17.09 -4.25
CA PHE A 36 14.20 17.38 -2.96
C PHE A 36 15.51 18.17 -3.11
N ALA A 37 16.36 17.81 -4.07
CA ALA A 37 17.58 18.55 -4.36
C ALA A 37 17.29 19.99 -4.80
N ILE A 38 16.24 20.21 -5.60
CA ILE A 38 15.77 21.55 -5.98
C ILE A 38 15.33 22.34 -4.74
N VAL A 39 14.52 21.74 -3.85
CA VAL A 39 14.09 22.36 -2.59
C VAL A 39 15.27 22.84 -1.75
N VAL A 40 16.30 22.00 -1.59
CA VAL A 40 17.50 22.32 -0.79
C VAL A 40 18.36 23.39 -1.48
N THR A 41 18.59 23.28 -2.78
CA THR A 41 19.45 24.22 -3.53
C THR A 41 18.82 25.60 -3.70
N THR A 42 17.48 25.66 -3.81
CA THR A 42 16.73 26.92 -3.87
C THR A 42 16.47 27.54 -2.50
N GLN A 43 16.83 26.85 -1.40
CA GLN A 43 16.61 27.30 -0.01
C GLN A 43 15.14 27.55 0.35
N ILE A 44 14.18 26.96 -0.39
CA ILE A 44 12.75 26.95 0.01
C ILE A 44 12.60 26.29 1.39
N LEU A 45 13.43 25.28 1.65
CA LEU A 45 13.61 24.69 2.97
C LEU A 45 15.11 24.74 3.33
N PRO A 46 15.50 25.35 4.47
CA PRO A 46 16.89 25.39 4.90
C PRO A 46 17.48 23.99 5.09
N LEU A 47 18.77 23.82 4.78
CA LEU A 47 19.46 22.52 4.80
C LEU A 47 19.24 21.73 6.10
N GLU A 48 19.32 22.38 7.26
CA GLU A 48 19.09 21.72 8.55
C GLU A 48 17.67 21.19 8.72
N ALA A 49 16.68 21.91 8.22
CA ALA A 49 15.29 21.48 8.24
C ALA A 49 15.06 20.34 7.24
N SER A 50 15.70 20.40 6.07
CA SER A 50 15.68 19.34 5.07
C SER A 50 16.31 18.03 5.57
N LEU A 51 17.45 18.11 6.27
CA LEU A 51 18.10 16.94 6.86
C LEU A 51 17.25 16.32 7.98
N ARG A 52 16.62 17.16 8.81
CA ARG A 52 15.67 16.70 9.84
C ARG A 52 14.45 16.01 9.23
N ALA A 53 13.91 16.52 8.12
CA ALA A 53 12.76 15.91 7.45
C ALA A 53 13.06 14.48 6.95
N ILE A 54 14.31 14.20 6.53
CA ILE A 54 14.73 12.87 6.08
C ILE A 54 15.06 11.92 7.25
N ALA A 55 15.55 12.45 8.36
CA ALA A 55 15.94 11.67 9.54
C ALA A 55 14.71 11.16 10.31
N ASN A 56 13.98 10.21 9.71
CA ASN A 56 12.68 9.76 10.18
C ASN A 56 12.74 8.32 10.77
N PRO A 57 12.31 8.11 12.04
CA PRO A 57 12.28 6.79 12.67
C PRO A 57 11.42 5.76 11.93
N GLY A 58 10.34 6.22 11.29
CA GLY A 58 9.47 5.39 10.46
C GLY A 58 10.21 4.70 9.33
N ILE A 59 11.17 5.37 8.68
CA ILE A 59 11.99 4.75 7.62
C ILE A 59 12.76 3.52 8.15
N ALA A 60 13.29 3.60 9.38
CA ALA A 60 13.94 2.47 10.03
C ALA A 60 12.95 1.34 10.35
N ALA A 61 11.75 1.68 10.82
CA ALA A 61 10.66 0.72 11.03
C ALA A 61 10.37 -0.08 9.75
N ILE A 62 10.21 0.62 8.62
CA ILE A 62 9.95 0.04 7.29
C ILE A 62 11.08 -0.91 6.90
N ALA A 63 12.34 -0.47 7.03
CA ALA A 63 13.49 -1.30 6.71
C ALA A 63 13.51 -2.60 7.52
N GLY A 64 13.26 -2.53 8.83
CA GLY A 64 13.16 -3.71 9.69
C GLY A 64 12.03 -4.66 9.28
N MET A 65 10.85 -4.10 8.96
CA MET A 65 9.69 -4.88 8.52
C MET A 65 9.92 -5.58 7.17
N LEU A 66 10.60 -4.92 6.21
CA LEU A 66 10.97 -5.55 4.94
C LEU A 66 11.91 -6.75 5.13
N VAL A 67 12.87 -6.65 6.04
CA VAL A 67 13.78 -7.77 6.39
C VAL A 67 13.01 -8.93 7.01
N ILE A 68 12.06 -8.66 7.91
CA ILE A 68 11.22 -9.69 8.54
C ILE A 68 10.37 -10.41 7.50
N GLY A 69 9.68 -9.66 6.63
CA GLY A 69 8.89 -10.24 5.53
C GLY A 69 9.74 -11.11 4.60
N SER A 70 10.93 -10.63 4.22
CA SER A 70 11.86 -11.40 3.39
C SER A 70 12.40 -12.65 4.09
N SER A 71 12.62 -12.61 5.41
CA SER A 71 13.02 -13.78 6.18
C SER A 71 11.94 -14.86 6.19
N LEU A 72 10.66 -14.47 6.29
CA LEU A 72 9.54 -15.42 6.23
C LEU A 72 9.39 -16.03 4.83
N GLU A 73 9.48 -15.20 3.80
CA GLU A 73 9.48 -15.64 2.39
C GLU A 73 10.60 -16.65 2.13
N LYS A 74 11.85 -16.31 2.44
CA LYS A 74 13.01 -17.21 2.25
C LYS A 74 12.97 -18.48 3.10
N ALA A 75 12.23 -18.47 4.20
CA ALA A 75 12.02 -19.66 5.02
C ALA A 75 10.97 -20.64 4.44
N GLY A 76 10.29 -20.24 3.36
CA GLY A 76 9.27 -21.04 2.70
C GLY A 76 7.87 -20.86 3.31
N ALA A 77 7.56 -19.70 3.91
CA ALA A 77 6.23 -19.43 4.46
C ALA A 77 5.11 -19.57 3.40
N ILE A 78 5.44 -19.40 2.12
CA ILE A 78 4.52 -19.55 0.99
C ILE A 78 4.09 -21.01 0.79
N ALA A 79 4.90 -21.98 1.23
CA ALA A 79 4.49 -23.39 1.21
C ALA A 79 3.28 -23.68 2.11
N LEU A 80 3.04 -22.86 3.14
CA LEU A 80 1.82 -22.94 3.96
C LEU A 80 0.58 -22.67 3.11
N ALA A 81 0.66 -21.70 2.20
CA ALA A 81 -0.40 -21.39 1.26
C ALA A 81 -0.70 -22.58 0.34
N LYS A 82 0.34 -23.20 -0.23
CA LYS A 82 0.18 -24.39 -1.08
C LYS A 82 -0.57 -25.52 -0.37
N LYS A 83 -0.21 -25.82 0.89
CA LYS A 83 -0.91 -26.81 1.70
C LYS A 83 -2.37 -26.40 1.98
N ALA A 84 -2.62 -25.11 2.23
CA ALA A 84 -3.97 -24.59 2.40
C ALA A 84 -4.82 -24.76 1.12
N PHE A 85 -4.23 -24.53 -0.06
CA PHE A 85 -4.89 -24.78 -1.35
C PHE A 85 -5.26 -26.26 -1.56
N GLU A 86 -4.43 -27.20 -1.11
CA GLU A 86 -4.73 -28.64 -1.18
C GLU A 86 -5.92 -29.03 -0.29
N CYS A 87 -6.18 -28.29 0.79
CA CYS A 87 -7.32 -28.50 1.68
C CYS A 87 -8.61 -27.80 1.22
N LEU A 88 -8.56 -26.95 0.17
CA LEU A 88 -9.76 -26.26 -0.31
C LEU A 88 -10.71 -27.26 -0.99
N PRO A 89 -11.99 -27.31 -0.59
CA PRO A 89 -12.94 -28.25 -1.16
C PRO A 89 -13.19 -27.92 -2.64
N GLN A 90 -13.42 -28.97 -3.44
CA GLN A 90 -13.91 -28.80 -4.81
C GLN A 90 -15.37 -28.37 -4.75
N ALA A 91 -15.60 -27.08 -4.99
CA ALA A 91 -16.92 -26.48 -4.94
C ALA A 91 -17.30 -25.86 -6.29
N LYS A 92 -18.48 -25.25 -6.37
CA LYS A 92 -18.88 -24.46 -7.55
C LYS A 92 -17.87 -23.32 -7.76
N PRO A 93 -17.68 -22.85 -9.00
CA PRO A 93 -16.74 -21.77 -9.36
C PRO A 93 -16.63 -20.61 -8.36
N SER A 94 -17.77 -20.08 -7.91
CA SER A 94 -17.82 -18.96 -6.95
C SER A 94 -17.16 -19.30 -5.62
N TYR A 95 -17.44 -20.48 -5.07
CA TYR A 95 -16.88 -20.91 -3.78
C TYR A 95 -15.40 -21.25 -3.90
N SER A 96 -14.96 -21.80 -5.03
CA SER A 96 -13.54 -22.04 -5.30
C SER A 96 -12.76 -20.72 -5.39
N ILE A 97 -13.30 -19.71 -6.08
CA ILE A 97 -12.71 -18.37 -6.14
C ILE A 97 -12.70 -17.72 -4.75
N LEU A 98 -13.79 -17.83 -3.99
CA LEU A 98 -13.86 -17.29 -2.63
C LEU A 98 -12.80 -17.93 -1.70
N GLY A 99 -12.71 -19.26 -1.69
CA GLY A 99 -11.72 -19.99 -0.87
C GLY A 99 -10.29 -19.61 -1.25
N MET A 100 -10.01 -19.49 -2.55
CA MET A 100 -8.72 -19.01 -3.06
C MET A 100 -8.41 -17.58 -2.56
N ILE A 101 -9.36 -16.65 -2.68
CA ILE A 101 -9.18 -15.26 -2.24
C ILE A 101 -8.82 -15.22 -0.75
N LEU A 102 -9.52 -15.98 0.09
CA LEU A 102 -9.27 -16.00 1.54
C LEU A 102 -7.88 -16.54 1.90
N VAL A 103 -7.42 -17.61 1.24
CA VAL A 103 -6.08 -18.16 1.45
C VAL A 103 -5.01 -17.15 1.04
N ILE A 104 -5.16 -16.53 -0.14
CA ILE A 104 -4.19 -15.54 -0.64
C ILE A 104 -4.17 -14.32 0.27
N ALA A 105 -5.33 -13.78 0.64
CA ALA A 105 -5.44 -12.60 1.48
C ALA A 105 -4.77 -12.82 2.85
N LEU A 106 -4.97 -14.00 3.46
CA LEU A 106 -4.34 -14.34 4.73
C LEU A 106 -2.80 -14.35 4.64
N VAL A 107 -2.26 -14.90 3.54
CA VAL A 107 -0.81 -14.98 3.31
C VAL A 107 -0.24 -13.59 3.01
N SER A 108 -0.95 -12.80 2.19
CA SER A 108 -0.57 -11.43 1.82
C SER A 108 -0.69 -10.43 2.96
N ALA A 109 -1.51 -10.71 3.98
CA ALA A 109 -1.54 -9.91 5.19
C ALA A 109 -0.22 -9.96 5.98
N LEU A 110 0.67 -10.91 5.70
CA LEU A 110 1.91 -11.12 6.45
C LEU A 110 3.16 -11.04 5.57
N LEU A 111 3.00 -11.11 4.25
CA LEU A 111 4.08 -11.12 3.27
C LEU A 111 3.88 -10.01 2.24
N ASN A 112 4.94 -9.71 1.49
CA ASN A 112 4.85 -8.73 0.40
C ASN A 112 3.94 -9.23 -0.73
N ASN A 113 2.92 -8.44 -1.08
CA ASN A 113 1.96 -8.71 -2.14
C ASN A 113 2.60 -9.18 -3.46
N THR A 114 3.72 -8.57 -3.87
CA THR A 114 4.40 -8.92 -5.13
C THR A 114 4.95 -10.34 -5.10
N ALA A 115 5.59 -10.73 -4.00
CA ALA A 115 6.11 -12.09 -3.82
C ALA A 115 4.96 -13.11 -3.81
N VAL A 116 3.89 -12.82 -3.08
CA VAL A 116 2.70 -13.69 -3.00
C VAL A 116 2.11 -13.95 -4.38
N VAL A 117 1.90 -12.92 -5.18
CA VAL A 117 1.31 -13.07 -6.52
C VAL A 117 2.21 -13.86 -7.47
N VAL A 118 3.50 -13.55 -7.50
CA VAL A 118 4.46 -14.24 -8.39
C VAL A 118 4.59 -15.71 -8.01
N LEU A 119 4.69 -16.02 -6.72
CA LEU A 119 4.96 -17.37 -6.24
C LEU A 119 3.70 -18.25 -6.17
N LEU A 120 2.52 -17.64 -5.97
CA LEU A 120 1.25 -18.37 -5.98
C LEU A 120 0.58 -18.44 -7.35
N ALA A 121 0.97 -17.64 -8.34
CA ALA A 121 0.45 -17.77 -9.71
C ALA A 121 0.49 -19.22 -10.24
N PRO A 122 1.60 -19.99 -10.18
CA PRO A 122 1.61 -21.38 -10.64
C PRO A 122 0.70 -22.29 -9.80
N VAL A 123 0.59 -22.05 -8.49
CA VAL A 123 -0.30 -22.80 -7.57
C VAL A 123 -1.76 -22.56 -7.94
N VAL A 124 -2.13 -21.31 -8.19
CA VAL A 124 -3.48 -20.91 -8.60
C VAL A 124 -3.85 -21.46 -9.97
N ILE A 125 -2.93 -21.45 -10.93
CA ILE A 125 -3.14 -22.08 -12.25
C ILE A 125 -3.39 -23.59 -12.08
N SER A 126 -2.59 -24.26 -11.26
CA SER A 126 -2.79 -25.70 -10.97
C SER A 126 -4.12 -25.97 -10.26
N TYR A 127 -4.51 -25.12 -9.31
CA TYR A 127 -5.81 -25.19 -8.64
C TYR A 127 -6.98 -25.02 -9.63
N GLY A 128 -6.83 -24.10 -10.59
CA GLY A 128 -7.80 -23.89 -11.67
C GLY A 128 -7.99 -25.09 -12.58
N GLN A 129 -6.91 -25.81 -12.91
CA GLN A 129 -7.00 -27.06 -13.69
C GLN A 129 -7.84 -28.13 -12.98
N HIS A 130 -7.63 -28.32 -11.68
CA HIS A 130 -8.43 -29.26 -10.88
C HIS A 130 -9.89 -28.79 -10.72
N SER A 131 -10.11 -27.48 -10.59
CA SER A 131 -11.45 -26.88 -10.42
C SER A 131 -12.17 -26.57 -11.75
N LYS A 132 -11.60 -26.95 -12.91
CA LYS A 132 -12.11 -26.63 -14.27
C LYS A 132 -12.34 -25.12 -14.51
N LEU A 133 -11.48 -24.27 -13.95
CA LEU A 133 -11.50 -22.82 -14.11
C LEU A 133 -10.34 -22.34 -14.97
N PRO A 134 -10.58 -21.50 -16.00
CA PRO A 134 -9.50 -20.94 -16.81
C PRO A 134 -8.67 -19.93 -15.99
N PRO A 135 -7.35 -19.81 -16.23
CA PRO A 135 -6.49 -18.85 -15.53
C PRO A 135 -6.96 -17.40 -15.64
N GLY A 136 -7.61 -17.02 -16.75
CA GLY A 136 -8.23 -15.70 -16.93
C GLY A 136 -9.29 -15.37 -15.87
N LYS A 137 -9.91 -16.37 -15.23
CA LYS A 137 -10.83 -16.18 -14.10
C LYS A 137 -10.17 -16.19 -12.73
N LEU A 138 -8.87 -16.47 -12.64
CA LEU A 138 -8.17 -16.67 -11.36
C LEU A 138 -7.03 -15.69 -11.11
N LEU A 139 -6.31 -15.27 -12.15
CA LEU A 139 -5.09 -14.47 -11.99
C LEU A 139 -5.38 -13.01 -11.58
N MET A 140 -6.44 -12.38 -12.10
CA MET A 140 -6.88 -11.07 -11.61
C MET A 140 -7.40 -11.17 -10.16
N PRO A 141 -8.28 -12.13 -9.78
CA PRO A 141 -8.62 -12.35 -8.38
C PRO A 141 -7.44 -12.67 -7.45
N LEU A 142 -6.40 -13.35 -7.95
CA LEU A 142 -5.17 -13.56 -7.19
C LEU A 142 -4.50 -12.22 -6.82
N SER A 143 -4.36 -11.31 -7.79
CA SER A 143 -3.81 -9.98 -7.52
C SER A 143 -4.69 -9.19 -6.55
N PHE A 144 -6.00 -9.17 -6.78
CA PHE A 144 -6.93 -8.41 -5.93
C PHE A 144 -7.00 -8.97 -4.51
N ALA A 145 -6.95 -10.29 -4.35
CA ALA A 145 -6.86 -10.93 -3.04
C ALA A 145 -5.57 -10.57 -2.30
N ALA A 146 -4.43 -10.51 -3.00
CA ALA A 146 -3.18 -10.07 -2.40
C ALA A 146 -3.26 -8.61 -1.93
N ILE A 147 -3.85 -7.73 -2.74
CA ILE A 147 -4.08 -6.32 -2.38
C ILE A 147 -5.00 -6.19 -1.16
N LEU A 148 -6.14 -6.89 -1.15
CA LEU A 148 -7.11 -6.89 -0.05
C LEU A 148 -6.53 -7.48 1.25
N GLY A 149 -5.72 -8.54 1.13
CA GLY A 149 -4.99 -9.09 2.27
C GLY A 149 -3.98 -8.10 2.83
N GLY A 150 -3.18 -7.49 1.95
CA GLY A 150 -2.15 -6.55 2.33
C GLY A 150 -2.72 -5.28 2.97
N SER A 151 -3.92 -4.84 2.60
CA SER A 151 -4.58 -3.68 3.22
C SER A 151 -5.06 -3.94 4.67
N CYS A 152 -5.08 -5.20 5.12
CA CYS A 152 -5.47 -5.53 6.49
C CYS A 152 -4.39 -5.21 7.53
N THR A 153 -3.11 -5.16 7.17
CA THR A 153 -2.01 -5.02 8.14
C THR A 153 -1.02 -3.95 7.73
N LEU A 154 -0.23 -3.47 8.69
CA LEU A 154 0.82 -2.49 8.42
C LEU A 154 1.88 -3.01 7.45
N ILE A 155 2.29 -4.28 7.55
CA ILE A 155 3.36 -4.87 6.72
C ILE A 155 2.88 -5.31 5.33
N GLY A 156 1.57 -5.54 5.18
CA GLY A 156 1.02 -6.17 3.98
C GLY A 156 1.28 -5.38 2.70
N THR A 157 1.28 -4.04 2.77
CA THR A 157 1.65 -3.19 1.63
C THR A 157 2.74 -2.18 1.99
N SER A 158 3.63 -1.88 1.03
CA SER A 158 4.59 -0.79 1.18
C SER A 158 3.92 0.56 1.37
N THR A 159 2.71 0.74 0.84
CA THR A 159 1.95 1.98 0.90
C THR A 159 1.51 2.30 2.33
N ASN A 160 1.10 1.29 3.10
CA ASN A 160 0.70 1.45 4.50
C ASN A 160 1.87 1.96 5.34
N LEU A 161 3.04 1.36 5.12
CA LEU A 161 4.31 1.74 5.71
C LEU A 161 4.72 3.17 5.36
N VAL A 162 4.63 3.55 4.07
CA VAL A 162 4.92 4.90 3.57
C VAL A 162 4.07 5.95 4.29
N VAL A 163 2.76 5.73 4.36
CA VAL A 163 1.83 6.68 4.96
C VAL A 163 2.01 6.79 6.47
N SER A 164 2.29 5.66 7.14
CA SER A 164 2.62 5.65 8.57
C SER A 164 3.89 6.45 8.87
N ALA A 165 4.96 6.24 8.11
CA ALA A 165 6.22 6.98 8.28
C ALA A 165 6.03 8.48 8.00
N TYR A 166 5.18 8.83 7.02
CA TYR A 166 4.80 10.22 6.77
C TYR A 166 4.08 10.85 7.96
N GLY A 167 3.08 10.19 8.53
CA GLY A 167 2.40 10.68 9.74
C GLY A 167 3.36 10.86 10.92
N GLU A 168 4.26 9.90 11.13
CA GLU A 168 5.29 9.95 12.18
C GLU A 168 6.26 11.12 11.99
N SER A 169 6.57 11.49 10.75
CA SER A 169 7.41 12.66 10.46
C SER A 169 6.81 13.98 10.94
N LEU A 170 5.48 14.03 11.07
CA LEU A 170 4.72 15.18 11.52
C LEU A 170 4.40 15.10 13.02
N GLY A 171 4.96 14.13 13.74
CA GLY A 171 4.74 13.93 15.18
C GLY A 171 3.49 13.13 15.54
N HIS A 172 2.79 12.53 14.56
CA HIS A 172 1.69 11.62 14.87
C HIS A 172 2.21 10.23 15.26
N PRO A 173 1.53 9.49 16.15
CA PRO A 173 1.90 8.11 16.43
C PRO A 173 1.87 7.25 15.15
N PRO A 174 2.85 6.35 14.95
CA PRO A 174 2.83 5.43 13.84
C PRO A 174 1.59 4.52 13.92
N PHE A 175 1.16 4.00 12.78
CA PHE A 175 0.04 3.06 12.76
C PHE A 175 0.37 1.82 13.58
N THR A 176 -0.58 1.38 14.40
CA THR A 176 -0.46 0.07 15.05
C THR A 176 -0.60 -1.04 14.00
N PHE A 177 -0.07 -2.23 14.29
CA PHE A 177 0.01 -3.30 13.30
C PHE A 177 -1.33 -3.68 12.65
N PHE A 178 -2.41 -3.70 13.45
CA PHE A 178 -3.78 -4.04 13.01
C PHE A 178 -4.69 -2.81 12.91
N GLU A 179 -4.14 -1.61 12.88
CA GLU A 179 -4.95 -0.39 12.81
C GLU A 179 -5.85 -0.36 11.57
N LEU A 180 -5.24 -0.72 10.44
CA LEU A 180 -5.91 -0.78 9.14
C LEU A 180 -6.91 -1.94 9.05
N SER A 181 -6.83 -2.96 9.90
CA SER A 181 -7.75 -4.11 9.88
C SER A 181 -9.21 -3.71 10.11
N LYS A 182 -9.45 -2.61 10.85
CA LYS A 182 -10.81 -2.08 11.06
C LYS A 182 -11.50 -1.73 9.74
N VAL A 183 -10.73 -1.31 8.72
CA VAL A 183 -11.22 -1.02 7.37
C VAL A 183 -10.97 -2.19 6.43
N GLY A 184 -9.78 -2.78 6.51
CA GLY A 184 -9.32 -3.86 5.65
C GLY A 184 -10.16 -5.14 5.75
N LEU A 185 -10.57 -5.56 6.96
CA LEU A 185 -11.37 -6.78 7.13
C LEU A 185 -12.78 -6.65 6.56
N PRO A 186 -13.55 -5.58 6.84
CA PRO A 186 -14.84 -5.35 6.17
C PRO A 186 -14.69 -5.24 4.65
N LEU A 187 -13.64 -4.55 4.18
CA LEU A 187 -13.37 -4.41 2.76
C LEU A 187 -13.03 -5.76 2.11
N LEU A 188 -12.19 -6.57 2.73
CA LEU A 188 -11.86 -7.93 2.31
C LEU A 188 -13.13 -8.78 2.23
N ALA A 189 -13.98 -8.77 3.26
CA ALA A 189 -15.20 -9.56 3.29
C ALA A 189 -16.15 -9.19 2.13
N ILE A 190 -16.49 -7.91 2.00
CA ILE A 190 -17.45 -7.43 0.98
C ILE A 190 -16.85 -7.60 -0.43
N SER A 191 -15.58 -7.26 -0.62
CA SER A 191 -14.95 -7.35 -1.94
C SER A 191 -14.75 -8.80 -2.38
N SER A 192 -14.41 -9.70 -1.46
CA SER A 192 -14.28 -11.13 -1.77
C SER A 192 -15.60 -11.73 -2.20
N VAL A 193 -16.71 -11.39 -1.53
CA VAL A 193 -18.06 -11.84 -1.92
C VAL A 193 -18.43 -11.26 -3.28
N TYR A 194 -18.24 -9.95 -3.50
CA TYR A 194 -18.50 -9.35 -4.80
C TYR A 194 -17.71 -10.04 -5.92
N LEU A 195 -16.40 -10.20 -5.75
CA LEU A 195 -15.53 -10.76 -6.78
C LEU A 195 -15.85 -12.23 -7.06
N ALA A 196 -16.14 -13.01 -6.01
CA ALA A 196 -16.47 -14.42 -6.12
C ALA A 196 -17.84 -14.70 -6.75
N PHE A 197 -18.85 -13.85 -6.54
CA PHE A 197 -20.22 -14.12 -7.00
C PHE A 197 -20.65 -13.30 -8.22
N VAL A 198 -20.25 -12.02 -8.27
CA VAL A 198 -20.63 -11.06 -9.32
C VAL A 198 -19.46 -10.81 -10.27
N GLY A 199 -18.29 -10.43 -9.73
CA GLY A 199 -17.12 -10.06 -10.51
C GLY A 199 -16.58 -11.18 -11.41
N GLN A 200 -16.68 -12.45 -10.97
CA GLN A 200 -16.28 -13.61 -11.76
C GLN A 200 -16.99 -13.72 -13.12
N ARG A 201 -18.17 -13.12 -13.29
CA ARG A 201 -18.93 -13.13 -14.55
C ARG A 201 -18.38 -12.12 -15.56
N MET A 202 -17.63 -11.13 -15.08
CA MET A 202 -17.02 -10.07 -15.88
C MET A 202 -15.58 -10.43 -16.30
N LEU A 203 -14.97 -11.42 -15.65
CA LEU A 203 -13.62 -11.91 -15.95
C LEU A 203 -13.58 -12.66 -17.29
N PRO A 204 -12.53 -12.46 -18.10
CA PRO A 204 -12.40 -13.13 -19.39
C PRO A 204 -12.01 -14.60 -19.24
N ASP A 205 -12.53 -15.43 -20.14
CA ASP A 205 -12.29 -16.87 -20.21
C ASP A 205 -11.03 -17.23 -21.03
N ASN A 206 -9.95 -16.47 -20.83
CA ASN A 206 -8.71 -16.68 -21.58
C ASN A 206 -8.06 -18.03 -21.21
N PRO A 207 -7.63 -18.84 -22.20
CA PRO A 207 -6.95 -20.11 -21.95
C PRO A 207 -5.56 -19.88 -21.32
N THR A 208 -5.04 -20.93 -20.67
CA THR A 208 -3.70 -20.92 -20.09
C THR A 208 -2.64 -20.57 -21.15
N PRO A 209 -1.80 -19.55 -20.94
CA PRO A 209 -0.71 -19.27 -21.88
C PRO A 209 0.27 -20.47 -21.93
N PRO A 210 0.76 -20.85 -23.12
CA PRO A 210 1.68 -21.98 -23.26
C PRO A 210 3.00 -21.73 -22.50
N GLY A 211 3.45 -22.71 -21.71
CA GLY A 211 4.76 -22.69 -21.01
C GLY A 211 4.72 -22.45 -19.50
N LEU A 212 3.57 -22.07 -18.93
CA LEU A 212 3.40 -21.76 -17.49
C LEU A 212 3.26 -22.98 -16.56
N SER A 213 3.14 -24.18 -17.12
CA SER A 213 3.08 -25.44 -16.36
C SER A 213 4.44 -25.92 -15.86
N LYS A 214 5.55 -25.23 -16.18
CA LYS A 214 6.87 -25.53 -15.61
C LYS A 214 6.93 -24.99 -14.17
N VAL A 215 6.49 -25.85 -13.25
CA VAL A 215 6.50 -25.67 -11.80
C VAL A 215 7.83 -25.05 -11.34
N HIS A 216 7.76 -23.85 -10.78
CA HIS A 216 8.88 -23.28 -10.03
C HIS A 216 9.17 -24.19 -8.83
N ARG A 217 10.44 -24.54 -8.68
CA ARG A 217 10.93 -25.54 -7.72
C ARG A 217 10.53 -25.17 -6.29
N ILE A 218 10.04 -26.16 -5.55
CA ILE A 218 9.63 -26.08 -4.14
C ILE A 218 10.68 -25.31 -3.34
N GLU A 219 10.26 -24.23 -2.67
CA GLU A 219 11.08 -23.53 -1.68
C GLU A 219 11.46 -24.53 -0.56
N HIS A 220 12.73 -24.54 -0.16
CA HIS A 220 13.14 -25.33 1.00
C HIS A 220 12.45 -24.80 2.25
N VAL A 221 11.37 -25.48 2.66
CA VAL A 221 10.60 -25.13 3.85
C VAL A 221 11.44 -25.38 5.09
N ASN A 222 11.70 -24.32 5.85
CA ASN A 222 12.36 -24.40 7.13
C ASN A 222 11.39 -23.97 8.24
N SER A 223 10.65 -24.93 8.78
CA SER A 223 9.62 -24.68 9.80
C SER A 223 10.17 -23.97 11.04
N LYS A 224 11.43 -24.20 11.43
CA LYS A 224 12.06 -23.50 12.56
C LYS A 224 12.23 -22.02 12.27
N ARG A 225 12.73 -21.67 11.07
CA ARG A 225 12.90 -20.26 10.66
C ARG A 225 11.56 -19.55 10.50
N ILE A 226 10.55 -20.23 9.96
CA ILE A 226 9.17 -19.72 9.88
C ILE A 226 8.64 -19.41 11.29
N ALA A 227 8.78 -20.34 12.24
CA ALA A 227 8.31 -20.16 13.62
C ALA A 227 9.03 -18.99 14.32
N ILE A 228 10.35 -18.85 14.14
CA ILE A 228 11.11 -17.73 14.70
C ILE A 228 10.65 -16.40 14.09
N GLY A 229 10.48 -16.33 12.77
CA GLY A 229 9.99 -15.11 12.10
C GLY A 229 8.61 -14.68 12.60
N PHE A 230 7.68 -15.63 12.74
CA PHE A 230 6.36 -15.34 13.31
C PHE A 230 6.44 -14.93 14.78
N ALA A 231 7.28 -15.58 15.59
CA ALA A 231 7.46 -15.20 16.99
C ALA A 231 7.96 -13.75 17.13
N ILE A 232 8.89 -13.32 16.28
CA ILE A 232 9.40 -11.94 16.26
C ILE A 232 8.33 -10.96 15.81
N LEU A 233 7.59 -11.30 14.74
CA LEU A 233 6.48 -10.48 14.28
C LEU A 233 5.42 -10.32 15.38
N CYS A 234 5.01 -11.41 16.05
CA CYS A 234 4.13 -11.37 17.21
C CYS A 234 4.71 -10.54 18.35
N GLY A 235 6.01 -10.66 18.63
CA GLY A 235 6.70 -9.86 19.65
C GLY A 235 6.64 -8.36 19.36
N ILE A 236 6.91 -7.95 18.12
CA ILE A 236 6.80 -6.54 17.67
C ILE A 236 5.38 -6.02 17.84
N VAL A 237 4.39 -6.82 17.43
CA VAL A 237 2.97 -6.47 17.59
C VAL A 237 2.60 -6.29 19.06
N LEU A 238 3.02 -7.22 19.94
CA LEU A 238 2.74 -7.13 21.37
C LEU A 238 3.44 -5.93 22.01
N PHE A 239 4.72 -5.70 21.72
CA PHE A 239 5.44 -4.54 22.26
C PHE A 239 4.84 -3.22 21.81
N SER A 240 4.38 -3.13 20.55
CA SER A 240 3.68 -1.94 20.07
C SER A 240 2.29 -1.80 20.69
N ALA A 241 1.55 -2.89 20.87
CA ALA A 241 0.20 -2.88 21.42
C ALA A 241 0.15 -2.49 22.90
N PHE A 242 1.16 -2.88 23.68
CA PHE A 242 1.32 -2.49 25.08
C PHE A 242 2.14 -1.19 25.26
N GLU A 243 2.43 -0.47 24.17
CA GLU A 243 3.23 0.77 24.16
C GLU A 243 4.60 0.63 24.85
N LEU A 244 5.14 -0.59 24.89
CA LEU A 244 6.43 -0.90 25.53
C LEU A 244 7.61 -0.42 24.69
N LEU A 245 7.52 -0.58 23.37
CA LEU A 245 8.53 -0.10 22.42
C LEU A 245 7.87 0.36 21.11
N PRO A 246 8.25 1.52 20.56
CA PRO A 246 7.83 1.94 19.23
C PRO A 246 8.24 0.93 18.15
N ILE A 247 7.43 0.80 17.10
CA ILE A 247 7.74 -0.06 15.93
C ILE A 247 9.07 0.35 15.29
N ALA A 248 9.39 1.65 15.30
CA ALA A 248 10.67 2.20 14.86
C ALA A 248 11.89 1.61 15.57
N VAL A 249 11.73 1.07 16.78
CA VAL A 249 12.81 0.42 17.54
C VAL A 249 12.70 -1.10 17.47
N SER A 250 11.49 -1.63 17.68
CA SER A 250 11.27 -3.08 17.77
C SER A 250 11.45 -3.79 16.43
N ALA A 251 11.11 -3.17 15.29
CA ALA A 251 11.27 -3.79 13.98
C ALA A 251 12.76 -3.91 13.56
N PRO A 252 13.61 -2.85 13.64
CA PRO A 252 15.05 -3.01 13.45
C PRO A 252 15.68 -4.02 14.41
N ALA A 253 15.33 -3.99 15.70
CA ALA A 253 15.83 -4.95 16.68
C ALA A 253 15.46 -6.40 16.33
N GLY A 254 14.21 -6.64 15.91
CA GLY A 254 13.75 -7.94 15.42
C GLY A 254 14.50 -8.40 14.17
N SER A 255 14.79 -7.49 13.25
CA SER A 255 15.58 -7.80 12.05
C SER A 255 17.02 -8.19 12.37
N LEU A 256 17.66 -7.50 13.34
CA LEU A 256 19.00 -7.86 13.82
C LEU A 256 19.00 -9.22 14.52
N PHE A 257 17.96 -9.52 15.29
CA PHE A 257 17.80 -10.83 15.91
C PHE A 257 17.66 -11.94 14.87
N LEU A 258 16.90 -11.73 13.78
CA LEU A 258 16.79 -12.70 12.68
C LEU A 258 18.14 -12.99 12.02
N ILE A 259 18.98 -11.96 11.87
CA ILE A 259 20.34 -12.10 11.35
C ILE A 259 21.21 -12.90 12.33
N ALA A 260 21.17 -12.55 13.62
CA ALA A 260 21.91 -13.23 14.67
C ALA A 260 21.50 -14.71 14.81
N ALA A 261 20.20 -15.00 14.70
CA ALA A 261 19.62 -16.34 14.72
C ALA A 261 19.88 -17.13 13.42
N LYS A 262 20.57 -16.55 12.43
CA LYS A 262 20.86 -17.14 11.11
C LYS A 262 19.59 -17.58 10.37
N CYS A 263 18.49 -16.86 10.59
CA CYS A 263 17.25 -17.02 9.83
C CYS A 263 17.38 -16.40 8.43
N ILE A 264 18.08 -15.27 8.33
CA ILE A 264 18.41 -14.57 7.09
C ILE A 264 19.89 -14.15 7.12
N SER A 265 20.59 -14.18 5.97
CA SER A 265 21.97 -13.70 5.91
C SER A 265 22.02 -12.15 5.89
N PRO A 266 23.10 -11.51 6.38
CA PRO A 266 23.22 -10.05 6.32
C PRO A 266 23.09 -9.49 4.89
N ARG A 267 23.66 -10.20 3.91
CA ARG A 267 23.56 -9.83 2.49
C ARG A 267 22.12 -9.90 2.01
N ASP A 268 21.40 -10.95 2.39
CA ASP A 268 19.99 -11.13 2.06
C ASP A 268 19.11 -10.06 2.70
N ALA A 269 19.38 -9.72 3.97
CA ALA A 269 18.70 -8.65 4.67
C ALA A 269 18.90 -7.31 3.96
N LEU A 270 20.13 -6.94 3.59
CA LEU A 270 20.39 -5.70 2.83
C LEU A 270 19.75 -5.73 1.44
N SER A 271 19.70 -6.89 0.77
CA SER A 271 19.03 -7.03 -0.53
C SER A 271 17.51 -6.94 -0.45
N SER A 272 16.93 -7.19 0.73
CA SER A 272 15.48 -7.07 0.96
C SER A 272 15.02 -5.62 1.14
N LEU A 273 15.94 -4.70 1.40
CA LEU A 273 15.63 -3.29 1.52
C LEU A 273 15.26 -2.72 0.14
N ASN A 274 14.05 -2.18 0.04
CA ASN A 274 13.61 -1.48 -1.15
C ASN A 274 14.15 -0.05 -1.13
N TRP A 275 15.42 0.13 -1.55
CA TRP A 275 16.07 1.44 -1.57
C TRP A 275 15.30 2.49 -2.37
N ARG A 276 14.61 2.07 -3.45
CA ARG A 276 13.75 2.96 -4.23
C ARG A 276 12.64 3.55 -3.37
N LEU A 277 11.96 2.70 -2.59
CA LEU A 277 10.93 3.12 -1.64
C LEU A 277 11.49 4.04 -0.55
N LEU A 278 12.61 3.66 0.07
CA LEU A 278 13.21 4.43 1.17
C LEU A 278 13.65 5.82 0.68
N LEU A 279 14.25 5.90 -0.52
CA LEU A 279 14.64 7.17 -1.15
C LEU A 279 13.43 8.04 -1.53
N LEU A 280 12.38 7.42 -2.06
CA LEU A 280 11.13 8.10 -2.40
C LEU A 280 10.52 8.74 -1.15
N ILE A 281 10.38 7.99 -0.05
CA ILE A 281 9.85 8.50 1.23
C ILE A 281 10.72 9.65 1.73
N ALA A 282 12.03 9.41 1.89
CA ALA A 282 12.97 10.42 2.38
C ALA A 282 12.86 11.75 1.60
N SER A 283 12.91 11.67 0.27
CA SER A 283 12.90 12.85 -0.59
C SER A 283 11.56 13.58 -0.51
N MET A 284 10.44 12.85 -0.52
CA MET A 284 9.11 13.43 -0.45
C MET A 284 8.75 14.00 0.92
N LEU A 285 9.34 13.49 2.01
CA LEU A 285 9.24 14.14 3.33
C LEU A 285 9.83 15.55 3.29
N GLY A 286 10.99 15.71 2.67
CA GLY A 286 11.60 17.02 2.47
C GLY A 286 10.80 17.95 1.56
N VAL A 287 10.23 17.43 0.47
CA VAL A 287 9.34 18.20 -0.42
C VAL A 287 8.05 18.60 0.29
N GLY A 288 7.46 17.71 1.11
CA GLY A 288 6.28 18.00 1.92
C GLY A 288 6.53 19.07 2.97
N ALA A 289 7.68 19.02 3.65
CA ALA A 289 8.09 20.07 4.58
C ALA A 289 8.27 21.43 3.87
N ALA A 290 8.83 21.44 2.65
CA ALA A 290 8.96 22.65 1.84
C ALA A 290 7.62 23.22 1.38
N PHE A 291 6.64 22.35 1.08
CA PHE A 291 5.28 22.76 0.76
C PHE A 291 4.56 23.42 1.94
N GLN A 292 4.84 22.97 3.16
CA GLN A 292 4.33 23.59 4.37
C GLN A 292 5.03 24.93 4.67
N SER A 293 6.37 24.98 4.57
CA SER A 293 7.14 26.18 4.89
C SER A 293 6.92 27.34 3.91
N SER A 294 6.63 27.03 2.64
CA SER A 294 6.40 28.03 1.60
C SER A 294 5.04 28.71 1.67
N GLY A 295 4.11 28.27 2.53
CA GLY A 295 2.73 28.79 2.55
C GLY A 295 1.86 28.33 1.37
N ALA A 296 2.36 27.46 0.49
CA ALA A 296 1.53 26.83 -0.54
C ALA A 296 0.41 25.96 0.05
N SER A 297 0.69 25.34 1.20
CA SER A 297 -0.32 24.70 2.03
C SER A 297 -1.53 25.62 2.24
N THR A 298 -1.32 26.91 2.52
CA THR A 298 -2.41 27.84 2.88
C THR A 298 -3.39 28.15 1.76
N ILE A 299 -2.86 28.26 0.55
CA ILE A 299 -3.69 28.43 -0.65
C ILE A 299 -4.50 27.17 -0.94
N ALA A 300 -3.90 25.99 -0.78
CA ALA A 300 -4.59 24.73 -1.04
C ALA A 300 -5.76 24.49 -0.06
N ALA A 301 -5.57 24.72 1.24
CA ALA A 301 -6.63 24.48 2.21
C ALA A 301 -7.76 25.50 2.12
N SER A 302 -7.46 26.79 1.92
CA SER A 302 -8.50 27.83 1.73
C SER A 302 -9.42 27.53 0.53
N SER A 303 -8.88 26.94 -0.55
CA SER A 303 -9.67 26.51 -1.71
C SER A 303 -10.63 25.36 -1.36
N ILE A 304 -10.18 24.43 -0.52
CA ILE A 304 -11.00 23.30 -0.04
C ILE A 304 -12.04 23.79 0.96
N GLU A 305 -11.68 24.68 1.88
CA GLU A 305 -12.60 25.30 2.85
C GLU A 305 -13.72 26.05 2.14
N TYR A 306 -13.37 26.87 1.14
CA TYR A 306 -14.36 27.55 0.31
C TYR A 306 -15.30 26.56 -0.37
N SER A 307 -14.77 25.47 -0.94
CA SER A 307 -15.58 24.42 -1.57
C SER A 307 -16.51 23.71 -0.58
N LEU A 308 -16.04 23.46 0.65
CA LEU A 308 -16.85 22.86 1.72
C LEU A 308 -17.91 23.83 2.27
N SER A 309 -17.63 25.13 2.27
CA SER A 309 -18.59 26.17 2.69
C SER A 309 -19.79 26.28 1.76
N LEU A 310 -19.60 25.92 0.47
CA LEU A 310 -20.66 25.86 -0.53
C LEU A 310 -21.47 24.55 -0.50
N SER A 311 -21.11 23.60 0.38
CA SER A 311 -21.78 22.31 0.49
C SER A 311 -23.23 22.48 0.97
N PRO A 312 -24.23 21.91 0.26
CA PRO A 312 -25.63 21.96 0.70
C PRO A 312 -25.89 21.12 1.97
N PHE A 313 -24.92 20.29 2.41
CA PHE A 313 -25.03 19.49 3.62
C PHE A 313 -23.80 19.64 4.54
N PRO A 314 -23.74 20.73 5.34
CA PRO A 314 -22.59 21.03 6.21
C PRO A 314 -22.29 19.95 7.25
N GLU A 315 -23.33 19.25 7.72
CA GLU A 315 -23.23 18.15 8.69
C GLU A 315 -22.38 16.97 8.18
N TYR A 316 -22.28 16.78 6.86
CA TYR A 316 -21.46 15.73 6.25
C TYR A 316 -20.08 16.23 5.78
N ASN A 317 -19.69 17.48 6.04
CA ASN A 317 -18.42 18.02 5.54
C ASN A 317 -17.20 17.19 5.96
N GLY A 318 -17.22 16.57 7.15
CA GLY A 318 -16.15 15.67 7.57
C GLY A 318 -16.09 14.39 6.73
N LEU A 319 -17.25 13.75 6.51
CA LEU A 319 -17.37 12.57 5.66
C LEU A 319 -16.97 12.88 4.21
N LEU A 320 -17.42 14.02 3.68
CA LEU A 320 -17.10 14.49 2.33
C LEU A 320 -15.60 14.75 2.17
N THR A 321 -14.94 15.32 3.17
CA THR A 321 -13.48 15.53 3.14
C THR A 321 -12.74 14.20 3.05
N ILE A 322 -13.10 13.22 3.88
CA ILE A 322 -12.52 11.87 3.81
C ILE A 322 -12.82 11.22 2.45
N ALA A 323 -14.04 11.36 1.93
CA ALA A 323 -14.44 10.82 0.63
C ALA A 323 -13.63 11.43 -0.52
N ILE A 324 -13.46 12.75 -0.54
CA ILE A 324 -12.68 13.47 -1.56
C ILE A 324 -11.23 13.00 -1.53
N VAL A 325 -10.61 12.95 -0.35
CA VAL A 325 -9.22 12.46 -0.21
C VAL A 325 -9.11 11.00 -0.65
N PHE A 326 -10.06 10.14 -0.27
CA PHE A 326 -10.08 8.73 -0.68
C PHE A 326 -10.20 8.58 -2.20
N VAL A 327 -11.18 9.23 -2.82
CA VAL A 327 -11.43 9.14 -4.26
C VAL A 327 -10.28 9.76 -5.05
N ALA A 328 -9.78 10.93 -4.65
CA ALA A 328 -8.63 11.55 -5.30
C ALA A 328 -7.39 10.64 -5.23
N THR A 329 -7.13 10.02 -4.07
CA THR A 329 -6.04 9.05 -3.92
C THR A 329 -6.26 7.82 -4.79
N SER A 330 -7.48 7.27 -4.80
CA SER A 330 -7.84 6.11 -5.63
C SER A 330 -7.64 6.38 -7.11
N LEU A 331 -8.07 7.55 -7.61
CA LEU A 331 -7.87 7.95 -9.01
C LEU A 331 -6.40 8.17 -9.33
N LEU A 332 -5.66 8.84 -8.44
CA LEU A 332 -4.25 9.13 -8.64
C LEU A 332 -3.41 7.86 -8.72
N THR A 333 -3.74 6.85 -7.90
CA THR A 333 -3.03 5.58 -7.87
C THR A 333 -3.30 4.70 -9.10
N GLU A 334 -4.32 5.00 -9.91
CA GLU A 334 -4.52 4.31 -11.19
C GLU A 334 -3.58 4.83 -12.29
N ILE A 335 -2.98 6.01 -12.09
CA ILE A 335 -2.08 6.66 -13.05
C ILE A 335 -0.64 6.54 -12.56
N LEU A 336 -0.42 6.78 -11.27
CA LEU A 336 0.89 6.73 -10.62
C LEU A 336 1.16 5.36 -9.98
N THR A 337 2.36 5.16 -9.45
CA THR A 337 2.58 4.04 -8.53
C THR A 337 1.91 4.33 -7.19
N ASN A 338 1.44 3.29 -6.50
CA ASN A 338 0.75 3.44 -5.23
C ASN A 338 1.52 4.27 -4.19
N ASN A 339 2.84 4.06 -4.10
CA ASN A 339 3.67 4.78 -3.14
C ASN A 339 3.79 6.27 -3.51
N ALA A 340 3.92 6.60 -4.80
CA ALA A 340 3.97 7.98 -5.27
C ALA A 340 2.63 8.71 -5.07
N ALA A 341 1.50 8.04 -5.34
CA ALA A 341 0.18 8.59 -5.07
C ALA A 341 -0.03 8.83 -3.56
N ALA A 342 0.30 7.85 -2.72
CA ALA A 342 0.10 7.93 -1.28
C ALA A 342 0.88 9.07 -0.63
N ILE A 343 2.17 9.19 -0.94
CA ILE A 343 3.03 10.23 -0.35
C ILE A 343 2.62 11.64 -0.81
N THR A 344 2.21 11.78 -2.07
CA THR A 344 1.70 13.05 -2.62
C THR A 344 0.42 13.46 -1.90
N MET A 345 -0.53 12.53 -1.76
CA MET A 345 -1.79 12.79 -1.07
C MET A 345 -1.61 13.02 0.43
N ALA A 346 -0.64 12.35 1.07
CA ALA A 346 -0.33 12.55 2.48
C ALA A 346 0.19 13.97 2.76
N ALA A 347 1.02 14.52 1.87
CA ALA A 347 1.47 15.91 1.97
C ALA A 347 0.33 16.92 1.84
N ILE A 348 -0.59 16.67 0.91
CA ILE A 348 -1.80 17.49 0.72
C ILE A 348 -2.71 17.38 1.97
N ALA A 349 -2.95 16.17 2.47
CA ALA A 349 -3.79 15.93 3.64
C ALA A 349 -3.23 16.55 4.93
N ALA A 350 -1.92 16.49 5.14
CA ALA A 350 -1.27 17.16 6.26
C ALA A 350 -1.48 18.68 6.24
N SER A 351 -1.37 19.26 5.04
CA SER A 351 -1.59 20.70 4.84
C SER A 351 -3.04 21.11 5.07
N LEU A 352 -3.98 20.25 4.70
CA LEU A 352 -5.41 20.43 4.97
C LEU A 352 -5.71 20.34 6.47
N SER A 353 -5.15 19.33 7.13
CA SER A 353 -5.30 19.08 8.57
C SER A 353 -4.79 20.24 9.41
N ALA A 354 -3.59 20.76 9.11
CA ALA A 354 -2.98 21.84 9.87
C ALA A 354 -3.77 23.17 9.82
N GLN A 355 -4.57 23.38 8.77
CA GLN A 355 -5.26 24.66 8.58
C GLN A 355 -6.73 24.65 8.92
N LEU A 356 -7.40 23.54 8.65
CA LEU A 356 -8.81 23.38 8.99
C LEU A 356 -9.01 22.80 10.40
N ASP A 357 -7.92 22.71 11.15
CA ASP A 357 -7.83 22.10 12.48
C ASP A 357 -8.50 20.72 12.51
N LEU A 358 -8.12 19.88 11.54
CA LEU A 358 -8.67 18.53 11.40
C LEU A 358 -7.70 17.51 11.95
N ASN A 359 -8.23 16.40 12.47
CA ASN A 359 -7.43 15.24 12.78
C ASN A 359 -6.81 14.64 11.50
N LEU A 360 -5.48 14.61 11.40
CA LEU A 360 -4.77 14.07 10.24
C LEU A 360 -4.97 12.54 10.07
N LYS A 361 -5.15 11.83 11.18
CA LYS A 361 -5.20 10.36 11.21
C LYS A 361 -6.24 9.72 10.28
N PRO A 362 -7.53 10.12 10.27
CA PRO A 362 -8.50 9.58 9.32
C PRO A 362 -8.12 9.82 7.85
N LEU A 363 -7.49 10.96 7.54
CA LEU A 363 -7.05 11.25 6.17
C LEU A 363 -5.88 10.33 5.77
N LEU A 364 -4.91 10.11 6.66
CA LEU A 364 -3.83 9.16 6.41
C LEU A 364 -4.34 7.73 6.24
N ILE A 365 -5.30 7.28 7.05
CA ILE A 365 -5.91 5.96 6.90
C ILE A 365 -6.67 5.86 5.56
N ALA A 366 -7.42 6.90 5.18
CA ALA A 366 -8.07 6.97 3.89
C ALA A 366 -7.07 6.84 2.74
N ILE A 367 -5.94 7.53 2.81
CA ILE A 367 -4.88 7.48 1.80
C ILE A 367 -4.25 6.10 1.74
N ALA A 368 -3.89 5.49 2.89
CA ALA A 368 -3.27 4.17 2.94
C ALA A 368 -4.16 3.10 2.29
N VAL A 369 -5.45 3.11 2.61
CA VAL A 369 -6.43 2.17 2.05
C VAL A 369 -6.72 2.47 0.56
N ALA A 370 -6.92 3.74 0.20
CA ALA A 370 -7.23 4.15 -1.17
C ALA A 370 -6.08 3.90 -2.15
N ALA A 371 -4.85 4.25 -1.77
CA ALA A 371 -3.65 4.03 -2.60
C ALA A 371 -3.31 2.54 -2.70
N SER A 372 -3.77 1.70 -1.76
CA SER A 372 -3.68 0.25 -1.92
C SER A 372 -4.79 -0.28 -2.84
N SER A 373 -5.95 0.37 -2.90
CA SER A 373 -7.13 -0.05 -3.68
C SER A 373 -7.06 0.38 -5.16
N SER A 374 -5.97 0.02 -5.85
CA SER A 374 -5.82 0.18 -7.31
C SER A 374 -6.26 -1.10 -8.01
N TYR A 375 -7.50 -1.13 -8.49
CA TYR A 375 -8.07 -2.27 -9.19
C TYR A 375 -8.40 -1.97 -10.65
N SER A 376 -8.60 -0.70 -11.03
CA SER A 376 -9.14 -0.32 -12.35
C SER A 376 -8.11 -0.35 -13.47
N THR A 377 -6.82 -0.34 -13.17
CA THR A 377 -5.76 -0.36 -14.18
C THR A 377 -4.71 -1.43 -13.90
N PRO A 378 -4.06 -1.95 -14.97
CA PRO A 378 -2.94 -2.86 -14.82
C PRO A 378 -1.65 -2.15 -14.41
N ILE A 379 -1.60 -0.81 -14.46
CA ILE A 379 -0.36 -0.04 -14.36
C ILE A 379 -0.18 0.59 -12.96
N GLY A 380 -1.28 0.84 -12.25
CA GLY A 380 -1.26 1.41 -10.90
C GLY A 380 -0.54 0.54 -9.87
N TYR A 381 -0.80 -0.77 -9.91
CA TYR A 381 -0.23 -1.76 -8.99
C TYR A 381 0.72 -2.74 -9.70
N GLN A 382 1.92 -2.97 -9.15
CA GLN A 382 2.91 -3.93 -9.67
C GLN A 382 2.36 -5.36 -9.86
N THR A 383 1.55 -5.84 -8.91
CA THR A 383 0.91 -7.16 -8.98
C THR A 383 -0.09 -7.25 -10.13
N ASN A 384 -0.84 -6.18 -10.39
CA ASN A 384 -1.77 -6.09 -11.51
C ASN A 384 -1.02 -6.14 -12.84
N THR A 385 0.12 -5.44 -12.95
CA THR A 385 0.95 -5.47 -14.16
C THR A 385 1.45 -6.88 -14.46
N TYR A 386 1.91 -7.59 -13.42
CA TYR A 386 2.39 -8.96 -13.55
C TYR A 386 1.29 -9.90 -14.05
N VAL A 387 0.10 -9.90 -13.43
CA VAL A 387 -0.99 -10.79 -13.85
C VAL A 387 -1.60 -10.39 -15.18
N ALA A 388 -1.57 -9.10 -15.54
CA ALA A 388 -1.98 -8.61 -16.86
C ALA A 388 -1.11 -9.21 -17.96
N HIS A 389 0.20 -9.16 -17.79
CA HIS A 389 1.14 -9.80 -18.71
C HIS A 389 0.97 -11.32 -18.72
N LEU A 390 0.81 -11.93 -17.53
CA LEU A 390 0.72 -13.37 -17.38
C LEU A 390 -0.54 -13.95 -18.04
N ALA A 391 -1.71 -13.32 -17.88
CA ALA A 391 -2.99 -13.82 -18.38
C ALA A 391 -3.41 -13.21 -19.73
N GLY A 392 -2.64 -12.26 -20.25
CA GLY A 392 -3.00 -11.49 -21.45
C GLY A 392 -4.26 -10.63 -21.27
N TYR A 393 -4.47 -10.06 -20.08
CA TYR A 393 -5.62 -9.17 -19.84
C TYR A 393 -5.49 -7.87 -20.62
N ARG A 394 -6.61 -7.38 -21.14
CA ARG A 394 -6.70 -6.04 -21.75
C ARG A 394 -6.90 -4.99 -20.66
N PHE A 395 -6.54 -3.75 -20.96
CA PHE A 395 -6.83 -2.61 -20.09
C PHE A 395 -8.33 -2.51 -19.75
N THR A 396 -9.19 -2.78 -20.73
CA THR A 396 -10.66 -2.78 -20.55
C THR A 396 -11.15 -3.86 -19.58
N ASP A 397 -10.44 -4.98 -19.44
CA ASP A 397 -10.82 -6.04 -18.50
C ASP A 397 -10.64 -5.54 -17.05
N PHE A 398 -9.54 -4.84 -16.79
CA PHE A 398 -9.28 -4.18 -15.50
C PHE A 398 -10.31 -3.08 -15.21
N LEU A 399 -10.62 -2.21 -16.18
CA LEU A 399 -11.65 -1.19 -15.97
C LEU A 399 -13.01 -1.80 -15.61
N ARG A 400 -13.38 -2.89 -16.29
CA ARG A 400 -14.68 -3.55 -16.12
C ARG A 400 -14.85 -4.20 -14.75
N VAL A 401 -13.82 -4.87 -14.24
CA VAL A 401 -13.88 -5.59 -12.95
C VAL A 401 -13.43 -4.72 -11.79
N GLY A 402 -12.42 -3.88 -12.02
CA GLY A 402 -11.77 -3.04 -11.02
C GLY A 402 -12.56 -1.80 -10.64
N THR A 403 -13.24 -1.14 -11.58
CA THR A 403 -14.01 0.08 -11.25
C THR A 403 -15.11 -0.18 -10.21
N PRO A 404 -15.93 -1.24 -10.34
CA PRO A 404 -16.82 -1.63 -9.26
C PRO A 404 -16.12 -1.90 -7.93
N MET A 405 -14.90 -2.45 -7.95
CA MET A 405 -14.10 -2.68 -6.74
C MET A 405 -13.63 -1.38 -6.09
N ASN A 406 -13.19 -0.38 -6.86
CA ASN A 406 -12.84 0.94 -6.33
C ASN A 406 -14.08 1.63 -5.70
N VAL A 407 -15.25 1.48 -6.32
CA VAL A 407 -16.52 2.00 -5.79
C VAL A 407 -16.88 1.31 -4.47
N ILE A 408 -16.79 -0.02 -4.41
CA ILE A 408 -16.99 -0.78 -3.17
C ILE A 408 -16.00 -0.33 -2.10
N ALA A 409 -14.72 -0.15 -2.45
CA ALA A 409 -13.70 0.33 -1.54
C ALA A 409 -14.06 1.70 -0.95
N THR A 410 -14.55 2.62 -1.78
CA THR A 410 -14.98 3.95 -1.33
C THR A 410 -16.19 3.87 -0.40
N ILE A 411 -17.24 3.16 -0.81
CA ILE A 411 -18.51 3.06 -0.04
C ILE A 411 -18.30 2.36 1.30
N VAL A 412 -17.42 1.37 1.36
CA VAL A 412 -17.13 0.62 2.59
C VAL A 412 -16.15 1.37 3.48
N ALA A 413 -15.03 1.85 2.92
CA ALA A 413 -13.96 2.42 3.73
C ALA A 413 -14.33 3.77 4.33
N VAL A 414 -14.93 4.68 3.55
CA VAL A 414 -15.16 6.07 3.99
C VAL A 414 -16.03 6.15 5.26
N PRO A 415 -17.20 5.48 5.35
CA PRO A 415 -18.01 5.51 6.58
C PRO A 415 -17.31 4.87 7.77
N ILE A 416 -16.59 3.76 7.56
CA ILE A 416 -15.84 3.07 8.62
C ILE A 416 -14.74 3.98 9.17
N ILE A 417 -14.02 4.67 8.28
CA ILE A 417 -12.96 5.61 8.67
C ILE A 417 -13.56 6.74 9.50
N ALA A 418 -14.65 7.37 9.02
CA ALA A 418 -15.32 8.45 9.73
C ALA A 418 -15.86 8.02 11.11
N TYR A 419 -16.28 6.75 11.25
CA TYR A 419 -16.77 6.20 12.51
C TYR A 419 -15.65 5.93 13.53
N PHE A 420 -14.56 5.28 13.12
CA PHE A 420 -13.48 4.91 14.05
C PHE A 420 -12.49 6.05 14.33
N TRP A 421 -12.35 7.00 13.40
CA TRP A 421 -11.47 8.14 13.54
C TRP A 421 -12.22 9.42 13.13
N PRO A 422 -12.92 10.05 14.09
CA PRO A 422 -13.59 11.33 13.84
C PRO A 422 -12.60 12.37 13.31
N LEU A 423 -13.03 13.11 12.29
CA LEU A 423 -12.22 14.16 11.66
C LEU A 423 -12.11 15.42 12.54
N ARG A 424 -13.13 15.65 13.39
CA ARG A 424 -13.21 16.71 14.40
C ARG A 424 -13.73 16.13 15.71
#